data_AF-A0A8J9RYU2-F1
#
_entry.id   AF-A0A8J9RYU2-F1
#
_cell.length_a   1.000
_cell.length_b   1.000
_cell.length_c   1.000
_cell.angle_alpha   90.00
_cell.angle_beta   90.00
_cell.angle_gamma   90.00
#
_symmetry.space_group_name_H-M   'P 1'
#
loop_
_entity.id
_entity.type
_entity.pdbx_description
1 polymer ?
#
loop_
_entity_poly.entity_id
_entity_poly.type
_entity_poly.pdbx_seq_one_letter_code
_entity_poly.pdbx_strand_id
1 'polypeptide(L)'
;GATKTTEPAKPQSDITSRAFFDVSIGGKPAGRVVMGLHGNVVPQTVKNFETLCRGTETMGNLRLAYEGSTFHRIIPNFMIQAGDFTM
;
A
#
# COMPACT_ATOMS: atom_id res chain seq x y z
N GLY A 1 2.01 31.98 8.59
CA GLY A 1 2.91 31.82 7.43
C GLY A 1 2.18 30.98 6.41
N ALA A 2 2.09 31.44 5.17
CA ALA A 2 1.27 30.82 4.13
C ALA A 2 1.69 29.35 3.87
N THR A 3 0.72 28.44 3.92
CA THR A 3 0.83 27.06 3.46
C THR A 3 1.02 27.07 1.95
N LYS A 4 2.23 26.76 1.50
CA LYS A 4 2.53 26.59 0.07
C LYS A 4 1.95 25.24 -0.35
N THR A 5 0.81 25.25 -1.01
CA THR A 5 0.25 24.08 -1.71
C THR A 5 1.21 23.74 -2.84
N THR A 6 2.09 22.75 -2.63
CA THR A 6 2.87 22.16 -3.72
C THR A 6 1.91 21.43 -4.64
N GLU A 7 1.87 21.84 -5.91
CA GLU A 7 1.17 21.09 -6.95
C GLU A 7 1.64 19.63 -6.94
N PRO A 8 0.73 18.65 -7.07
CA PRO A 8 1.14 17.26 -7.17
C PRO A 8 2.06 17.13 -8.38
N ALA A 9 3.22 16.50 -8.20
CA ALA A 9 4.11 16.19 -9.29
C ALA A 9 3.31 15.47 -10.40
N LYS A 10 3.46 15.91 -11.65
CA LYS A 10 2.81 15.24 -12.79
C LYS A 10 3.17 13.74 -12.73
N PRO A 11 2.20 12.82 -12.91
CA PRO A 11 2.51 11.41 -12.95
C PRO A 11 3.53 11.17 -14.07
N GLN A 12 4.69 10.63 -13.70
CA GLN A 12 5.80 10.43 -14.63
C GLN A 12 5.54 9.24 -15.58
N SER A 13 4.43 8.52 -15.39
CA SER A 13 3.97 7.39 -16.20
C SER A 13 2.50 7.07 -15.92
N ASP A 14 1.90 6.27 -16.82
CA ASP A 14 0.52 5.81 -16.68
C ASP A 14 0.32 4.84 -15.51
N ILE A 15 -0.90 4.82 -14.97
CA ILE A 15 -1.36 3.80 -14.02
C ILE A 15 -1.75 2.56 -14.83
N THR A 16 -1.03 1.46 -14.65
CA THR A 16 -1.30 0.20 -15.35
C THR A 16 -2.35 -0.65 -14.63
N SER A 17 -2.43 -0.51 -13.32
CA SER A 17 -3.33 -1.29 -12.47
C SER A 17 -3.60 -0.57 -11.15
N ARG A 18 -4.57 -1.07 -10.37
CA ARG A 18 -4.93 -0.53 -9.06
C ARG A 18 -4.99 -1.63 -8.03
N ALA A 19 -4.52 -1.32 -6.82
CA ALA A 19 -4.69 -2.12 -5.62
C ALA A 19 -5.41 -1.29 -4.55
N PHE A 20 -5.98 -1.93 -3.54
CA PHE A 20 -6.63 -1.22 -2.45
C PHE A 20 -6.42 -1.92 -1.10
N PHE A 21 -6.51 -1.13 -0.03
CA PHE A 21 -6.59 -1.61 1.35
C PHE A 21 -7.87 -1.11 1.99
N ASP A 22 -8.62 -2.02 2.59
CA ASP A 22 -9.67 -1.66 3.55
C ASP A 22 -9.03 -1.57 4.93
N VAL A 23 -9.01 -0.35 5.49
CA VAL A 23 -8.32 -0.05 6.73
C VAL A 23 -9.32 -0.03 7.88
N SER A 24 -8.91 -0.60 9.02
CA SER A 24 -9.62 -0.45 10.28
C SER A 24 -8.74 0.22 11.34
N ILE A 25 -9.36 0.95 12.25
CA ILE A 25 -8.70 1.58 13.41
C ILE A 25 -9.49 1.17 14.65
N GLY A 26 -8.82 0.48 15.58
CA GLY A 26 -9.49 -0.09 16.76
C GLY A 26 -10.61 -1.07 16.40
N GLY A 27 -10.42 -1.86 15.33
CA GLY A 27 -11.41 -2.82 14.82
C GLY A 27 -12.59 -2.21 14.07
N LYS A 28 -12.66 -0.88 13.94
CA LYS A 28 -13.75 -0.19 13.22
C LYS A 28 -13.29 0.19 11.82
N PRO A 29 -14.11 0.01 10.76
CA PRO A 29 -13.78 0.46 9.41
C PRO A 29 -13.46 1.96 9.39
N ALA A 30 -12.29 2.31 8.86
CA ALA A 30 -11.82 3.69 8.72
C ALA A 30 -11.87 4.19 7.27
N GLY A 31 -11.98 3.27 6.31
CA GLY A 31 -12.16 3.58 4.89
C GLY A 31 -11.26 2.75 3.99
N ARG A 32 -11.31 3.06 2.69
CA ARG A 32 -10.52 2.41 1.65
C ARG A 32 -9.45 3.34 1.09
N VAL A 33 -8.23 2.84 1.03
CA VAL A 33 -7.12 3.47 0.30
C VAL A 33 -6.99 2.77 -1.04
N VAL A 34 -7.04 3.52 -2.15
CA VAL A 34 -6.84 3.00 -3.51
C VAL A 34 -5.52 3.54 -4.06
N MET A 35 -4.66 2.66 -4.53
CA MET A 35 -3.33 2.97 -5.03
C MET A 35 -3.26 2.65 -6.52
N GLY A 36 -2.84 3.63 -7.32
CA GLY A 36 -2.45 3.42 -8.71
C GLY A 36 -1.02 2.89 -8.77
N LEU A 37 -0.79 1.83 -9.56
CA LEU A 37 0.51 1.20 -9.72
C LEU A 37 1.07 1.46 -11.11
N HIS A 38 2.38 1.70 -11.19
CA HIS A 38 3.09 2.10 -12.40
C HIS A 38 3.89 0.93 -12.98
N GLY A 39 3.18 -0.11 -13.45
CA GLY A 39 3.78 -1.37 -13.90
C GLY A 39 4.68 -1.24 -15.12
N ASN A 40 4.47 -0.21 -15.95
CA ASN A 40 5.34 0.07 -17.10
C ASN A 40 6.72 0.58 -16.68
N VAL A 41 6.84 1.16 -15.48
CA VAL A 41 8.12 1.68 -14.94
C VAL A 41 8.79 0.66 -14.03
N VAL A 42 8.02 0.01 -13.16
CA VAL A 42 8.54 -0.93 -12.16
C VAL A 42 7.75 -2.25 -12.15
N PRO A 43 7.81 -3.05 -13.24
CA PRO A 43 6.94 -4.20 -13.43
C PRO A 43 7.08 -5.28 -12.34
N GLN A 44 8.31 -5.55 -11.89
CA GLN A 44 8.56 -6.56 -10.88
C GLN A 44 8.03 -6.14 -9.50
N THR A 45 8.19 -4.86 -9.15
CA THR A 45 7.67 -4.29 -7.90
C THR A 45 6.15 -4.30 -7.88
N VAL A 46 5.51 -3.92 -8.99
CA VAL A 46 4.05 -3.96 -9.11
C VAL A 46 3.54 -5.39 -8.98
N LYS A 47 4.14 -6.34 -9.70
CA LYS A 47 3.75 -7.75 -9.61
C LYS A 47 3.86 -8.28 -8.18
N ASN A 48 4.97 -8.03 -7.50
CA ASN A 48 5.15 -8.43 -6.10
C ASN A 48 4.10 -7.81 -5.18
N PHE A 49 3.86 -6.50 -5.30
CA PHE A 49 2.88 -5.79 -4.48
C PHE A 49 1.46 -6.33 -4.70
N GLU A 50 1.07 -6.56 -5.95
CA GLU A 50 -0.24 -7.13 -6.29
C GLU A 50 -0.41 -8.55 -5.75
N THR A 51 0.62 -9.40 -5.85
CA THR A 51 0.60 -10.75 -5.27
C THR A 51 0.34 -10.69 -3.76
N LEU A 52 1.05 -9.82 -3.03
CA LEU A 52 0.88 -9.65 -1.59
C LEU A 52 -0.48 -9.02 -1.22
N CYS A 53 -1.03 -8.13 -2.05
CA CYS A 53 -2.39 -7.63 -1.86
C CYS A 53 -3.44 -8.75 -2.03
N ARG A 54 -3.25 -9.66 -2.99
CA ARG A 54 -4.18 -10.78 -3.24
C ARG A 54 -4.02 -11.90 -2.22
N GLY A 55 -2.83 -12.06 -1.65
CA GLY A 55 -2.53 -13.12 -0.69
C GLY A 55 -2.62 -14.53 -1.29
N THR A 56 -2.26 -14.67 -2.57
CA THR A 56 -2.39 -15.91 -3.34
C THR A 56 -1.20 -16.86 -3.22
N GLU A 57 -0.11 -16.41 -2.60
CA GLU A 57 1.11 -17.19 -2.44
C GLU A 57 1.34 -17.58 -0.98
N THR A 58 2.06 -18.70 -0.80
CA THR A 58 2.45 -19.22 0.51
C THR A 58 3.93 -19.59 0.52
N MET A 59 4.56 -19.48 1.69
CA MET A 59 5.90 -19.98 1.96
C MET A 59 5.84 -20.92 3.16
N GLY A 60 5.81 -22.23 2.89
CA GLY A 60 5.47 -23.22 3.92
C GLY A 60 4.05 -23.01 4.44
N ASN A 61 3.91 -22.83 5.75
CA ASN A 61 2.61 -22.55 6.39
C ASN A 61 2.28 -21.05 6.45
N LEU A 62 3.16 -20.17 5.99
CA LEU A 62 2.95 -18.72 6.00
C LEU A 62 2.23 -18.28 4.74
N ARG A 63 1.09 -17.60 4.89
CA ARG A 63 0.39 -16.91 3.80
C ARG A 63 1.08 -15.57 3.55
N LEU A 64 1.51 -15.33 2.32
CA LEU A 64 2.19 -14.09 1.91
C LEU A 64 1.12 -13.05 1.55
N ALA A 65 0.58 -12.36 2.55
CA ALA A 65 -0.52 -11.42 2.37
C ALA A 65 -0.37 -10.17 3.25
N TYR A 66 -0.81 -9.02 2.72
CA TYR A 66 -0.97 -7.80 3.52
C TYR A 66 -2.26 -7.80 4.36
N GLU A 67 -3.25 -8.61 3.99
CA GLU A 67 -4.48 -8.77 4.77
C GLU A 67 -4.15 -9.28 6.18
N GLY A 68 -4.65 -8.58 7.20
CA GLY A 68 -4.37 -8.89 8.61
C GLY A 68 -3.07 -8.26 9.15
N SER A 69 -2.22 -7.69 8.30
CA SER A 69 -1.05 -6.92 8.76
C SER A 69 -1.47 -5.56 9.33
N THR A 70 -0.57 -4.94 10.11
CA THR A 70 -0.82 -3.64 10.76
C THR A 70 0.08 -2.54 10.23
N PHE A 71 -0.32 -1.28 10.46
CA PHE A 71 0.56 -0.13 10.30
C PHE A 71 1.43 0.00 11.54
N HIS A 72 2.58 -0.69 11.55
CA HIS A 72 3.42 -0.79 12.74
C HIS A 72 4.23 0.48 13.04
N ARG A 73 4.34 1.40 12.10
CA ARG A 73 5.02 2.68 12.32
C ARG A 73 4.24 3.83 11.69
N ILE A 74 3.79 4.75 12.54
CA ILE A 74 3.01 5.93 12.17
C ILE A 74 3.76 7.15 12.69
N ILE A 75 4.20 8.03 11.79
CA ILE A 75 4.86 9.29 12.14
C ILE A 75 3.99 10.43 11.59
N PRO A 76 3.30 11.19 12.46
CA PRO A 76 2.47 12.31 12.05
C PRO A 76 3.24 13.30 11.17
N ASN A 77 2.59 13.80 10.12
CA ASN A 77 3.15 14.75 9.15
C ASN A 77 4.37 14.22 8.38
N PHE A 78 4.61 12.90 8.38
CA PHE A 78 5.67 12.28 7.61
C PHE A 78 5.18 11.08 6.82
N MET A 79 4.95 9.94 7.48
CA MET A 79 4.61 8.70 6.77
C MET A 79 3.95 7.65 7.68
N ILE A 80 3.30 6.69 7.01
CA ILE A 80 2.85 5.42 7.58
C ILE A 80 3.62 4.29 6.90
N GLN A 81 4.00 3.28 7.69
CA GLN A 81 4.70 2.09 7.21
C GLN A 81 3.94 0.86 7.68
N ALA A 82 3.76 -0.09 6.76
CA ALA A 82 3.06 -1.35 6.93
C ALA A 82 3.74 -2.43 6.06
N GLY A 83 3.15 -3.62 6.02
CA GLY A 83 3.57 -4.70 5.13
C GLY A 83 4.58 -5.67 5.73
N ASP A 84 4.90 -5.52 7.01
CA ASP A 84 5.49 -6.60 7.80
C ASP A 84 4.36 -7.51 8.31
N PHE A 85 4.18 -8.65 7.64
CA PHE A 85 3.14 -9.64 7.93
C PHE A 85 3.67 -10.84 8.72
N THR A 86 4.89 -10.73 9.26
CA THR A 86 5.51 -11.78 10.09
C THR A 86 5.53 -11.46 11.58
N MET A 87 5.16 -10.23 11.96
CA MET A 87 5.00 -9.82 13.35
C MET A 87 3.73 -10.34 14.01
#